data_AF-A0A7C4H7V5-F1
#
_entry.id   AF-A0A7C4H7V5-F1
#
_cell.length_a   1.000
_cell.length_b   1.000
_cell.length_c   1.000
_cell.angle_alpha   90.00
_cell.angle_beta   90.00
_cell.angle_gamma   90.00
#
_symmetry.space_group_name_H-M   'P 1'
#
loop_
_entity.id
_entity.type
_entity.pdbx_description
1 polymer ?
#
loop_
_entity_poly.entity_id
_entity_poly.type
_entity_poly.pdbx_seq_one_letter_code
_entity_poly.pdbx_strand_id
1 'polypeptide(L)'
;MSAERRLPCPYCGTEVEWRGESVLTCPSCGTAFSRQGSVGDHLMERINYEPGEVFKIFAQWALRMPETPNDFFASATISRCRLEFHPYWLYEISGVFAYTVQGGSSYVRLRPLAILPESIVPRGFAEEAGEETATAIVSVPGLRRDLESALGRLTLSPAGKVYFSYRYVQQRGGVLLNPDIPPEEADRAAERRAEEEVARRLSRRFGKQAAAKLVEKKTFERRLVHVPVYICEYVYGPRRHVFVAEAGTSRIIYAEVPKETRFRVVAGIAGAVSVAIALAVLSTIPRAPFFALTAASGLLLSGAYSIAKALGSTATVREFYAQ
;
A
#
# COMPACT_ATOMS: atom_id res chain seq x y z
N MET A 1 -20.82 15.39 27.81
CA MET A 1 -20.14 14.37 28.64
C MET A 1 -20.62 13.02 28.18
N SER A 2 -19.90 12.39 27.24
CA SER A 2 -20.25 11.06 26.76
C SER A 2 -19.92 10.05 27.86
N ALA A 3 -20.90 9.27 28.31
CA ALA A 3 -20.70 8.28 29.37
C ALA A 3 -19.56 7.32 28.97
N GLU A 4 -18.52 7.28 29.80
CA GLU A 4 -17.42 6.30 29.69
C GLU A 4 -18.03 4.91 29.85
N ARG A 5 -18.12 4.16 28.75
CA ARG A 5 -18.65 2.80 28.77
C ARG A 5 -17.47 1.86 28.93
N ARG A 6 -17.50 1.04 29.98
CA ARG A 6 -16.54 -0.04 30.21
C ARG A 6 -17.17 -1.34 29.76
N LEU A 7 -16.36 -2.22 29.17
CA LEU A 7 -16.78 -3.53 28.71
C LEU A 7 -15.90 -4.60 29.38
N PRO A 8 -16.48 -5.62 30.03
CA PRO A 8 -15.71 -6.70 30.62
C PRO A 8 -15.10 -7.57 29.52
N CYS A 9 -13.82 -7.90 29.65
CA CYS A 9 -13.14 -8.83 28.78
C CYS A 9 -13.79 -10.23 28.90
N PRO A 10 -14.19 -10.88 27.78
CA PRO A 10 -14.86 -12.17 27.82
C PRO A 10 -13.96 -13.32 28.29
N TYR A 11 -12.64 -13.12 28.32
CA TYR A 11 -11.67 -14.14 28.72
C TYR A 11 -11.27 -14.04 30.20
N CYS A 12 -10.91 -12.85 30.69
CA CYS A 12 -10.40 -12.66 32.05
C CYS A 12 -11.29 -11.80 32.96
N GLY A 13 -12.37 -11.20 32.43
CA GLY A 13 -13.27 -10.34 33.19
C GLY A 13 -12.78 -8.92 33.47
N THR A 14 -11.55 -8.55 33.07
CA THR A 14 -11.05 -7.17 33.25
C THR A 14 -11.93 -6.17 32.50
N GLU A 15 -12.34 -5.09 33.16
CA GLU A 15 -13.02 -3.95 32.55
C GLU A 15 -12.10 -3.15 31.62
N VAL A 16 -12.49 -3.02 30.36
CA VAL A 16 -11.74 -2.29 29.33
C VAL A 16 -12.51 -1.01 28.94
N GLU A 17 -11.81 0.11 28.89
CA GLU A 17 -12.37 1.39 28.45
C GLU A 17 -12.72 1.35 26.96
N TRP A 18 -13.95 1.74 26.60
CA TRP A 18 -14.40 1.83 25.21
C TRP A 18 -14.55 3.29 24.77
N ARG A 19 -13.87 3.66 23.67
CA ARG A 19 -13.87 5.02 23.10
C ARG A 19 -14.53 5.07 21.72
N GLY A 20 -15.32 4.06 21.38
CA GLY A 20 -16.02 3.96 20.10
C GLY A 20 -15.34 3.04 19.08
N GLU A 21 -14.28 2.34 19.46
CA GLU A 21 -13.61 1.36 18.60
C GLU A 21 -14.51 0.15 18.33
N SER A 22 -14.38 -0.46 17.17
CA SER A 22 -15.19 -1.65 16.82
C SER A 22 -14.73 -2.91 17.57
N VAL A 23 -13.44 -2.96 17.91
CA VAL A 23 -12.79 -4.07 18.59
C VAL A 23 -11.87 -3.51 19.66
N LEU A 24 -11.90 -4.11 20.84
CA LEU A 24 -11.07 -3.77 21.98
C LEU A 24 -10.02 -4.85 22.21
N THR A 25 -8.86 -4.41 22.70
CA THR A 25 -7.80 -5.29 23.18
C THR A 25 -7.71 -5.19 24.69
N CYS A 26 -7.86 -6.32 25.40
CA CYS A 26 -7.70 -6.34 26.84
C CYS A 26 -6.24 -6.10 27.24
N PRO A 27 -5.93 -5.09 28.08
CA PRO A 27 -4.56 -4.82 28.50
C PRO A 27 -4.00 -5.89 29.45
N SER A 28 -4.87 -6.64 30.14
CA SER A 28 -4.44 -7.68 31.09
C SER A 28 -4.02 -8.98 30.40
N CYS A 29 -4.85 -9.52 29.50
CA CYS A 29 -4.60 -10.83 28.87
C CYS A 29 -4.29 -10.77 27.38
N GLY A 30 -4.44 -9.61 26.72
CA GLY A 30 -4.21 -9.44 25.28
C GLY A 30 -5.32 -9.96 24.38
N THR A 31 -6.45 -10.44 24.92
CA THR A 31 -7.59 -10.89 24.10
C THR A 31 -8.20 -9.73 23.32
N ALA A 32 -8.39 -9.91 22.02
CA ALA A 32 -9.16 -9.00 21.17
C ALA A 32 -10.64 -9.43 21.11
N PHE A 33 -11.55 -8.51 21.35
CA PHE A 33 -12.98 -8.79 21.38
C PHE A 33 -13.82 -7.59 20.93
N SER A 34 -14.96 -7.86 20.32
CA SER A 34 -16.01 -6.89 20.03
C SER A 34 -17.17 -7.06 21.02
N ARG A 35 -18.22 -6.27 20.87
CA ARG A 35 -19.48 -6.45 21.62
C ARG A 35 -20.16 -7.80 21.36
N GLN A 36 -19.83 -8.46 20.25
CA GLN A 36 -20.40 -9.75 19.86
C GLN A 36 -19.56 -10.95 20.33
N GLY A 37 -18.37 -10.73 20.88
CA GLY A 37 -17.46 -11.80 21.34
C GLY A 37 -16.04 -11.66 20.80
N SER A 38 -15.28 -12.76 20.83
CA SER A 38 -13.91 -12.80 20.31
C SER A 38 -13.88 -12.61 18.79
N VAL A 39 -12.82 -11.97 18.27
CA VAL A 39 -12.71 -11.63 16.84
C VAL A 39 -11.83 -12.59 16.03
N GLY A 40 -11.38 -13.69 16.65
CA GLY A 40 -10.45 -14.67 16.08
C GLY A 40 -9.05 -14.57 16.69
N ASP A 41 -8.05 -15.07 15.97
CA ASP A 41 -6.65 -14.99 16.40
C ASP A 41 -6.19 -13.54 16.49
N HIS A 42 -5.45 -13.25 17.56
CA HIS A 42 -4.86 -11.94 17.79
C HIS A 42 -3.33 -12.05 17.80
N LEU A 43 -2.73 -11.48 16.77
CA LEU A 43 -1.31 -11.58 16.46
C LEU A 43 -0.65 -10.20 16.42
N MET A 44 0.66 -10.19 16.41
CA MET A 44 1.47 -9.00 16.17
C MET A 44 2.76 -9.36 15.43
N GLU A 45 3.39 -8.35 14.83
CA GLU A 45 4.78 -8.44 14.37
C GLU A 45 5.74 -8.04 15.49
N ARG A 46 6.93 -8.64 15.47
CA ARG A 46 8.02 -8.24 16.37
C ARG A 46 8.77 -7.05 15.79
N ILE A 47 9.25 -6.20 16.68
CA ILE A 47 10.21 -5.16 16.34
C ILE A 47 11.56 -5.84 16.15
N ASN A 48 12.11 -5.72 14.95
CA ASN A 48 13.43 -6.26 14.59
C ASN A 48 14.46 -5.14 14.35
N TYR A 49 14.00 -3.91 14.14
CA TYR A 49 14.85 -2.76 13.88
C TYR A 49 14.53 -1.62 14.84
N GLU A 50 15.56 -0.97 15.37
CA GLU A 50 15.46 0.26 16.14
C GLU A 50 15.34 1.48 15.19
N PRO A 51 14.78 2.63 15.64
CA PRO A 51 14.55 3.77 14.76
C PRO A 51 15.79 4.26 14.02
N GLY A 52 16.96 4.23 14.67
CA GLY A 52 18.23 4.62 14.08
C GLY A 52 18.72 3.66 12.99
N GLU A 53 18.42 2.37 13.09
CA GLU A 53 18.76 1.37 12.07
C GLU A 53 17.89 1.56 10.83
N VAL A 54 16.58 1.70 11.03
CA VAL A 54 15.62 1.99 9.96
C VAL A 54 15.98 3.30 9.24
N PHE A 55 16.36 4.34 9.99
CA PHE A 55 16.78 5.61 9.40
C PHE A 55 18.06 5.48 8.56
N LYS A 56 19.04 4.68 8.99
CA LYS A 56 20.25 4.43 8.19
C LYS A 56 19.90 3.75 6.86
N ILE A 57 19.04 2.72 6.90
CA ILE A 57 18.55 2.02 5.70
C ILE A 57 17.84 3.00 4.77
N PHE A 58 16.92 3.80 5.32
CA PHE A 58 16.23 4.86 4.59
C PHE A 58 17.21 5.85 3.97
N ALA A 59 18.20 6.34 4.71
CA ALA A 59 19.12 7.37 4.24
C ALA A 59 20.07 6.86 3.15
N GLN A 60 20.57 5.64 3.28
CA GLN A 60 21.36 4.98 2.22
C GLN A 60 20.55 4.80 0.95
N TRP A 61 19.28 4.40 1.08
CA TRP A 61 18.39 4.30 -0.05
C TRP A 61 18.11 5.67 -0.68
N ALA A 62 17.84 6.69 0.13
CA ALA A 62 17.52 8.04 -0.34
C ALA A 62 18.64 8.62 -1.21
N LEU A 63 19.90 8.35 -0.87
CA LEU A 63 21.07 8.74 -1.68
C LEU A 63 21.11 8.13 -3.08
N ARG A 64 20.32 7.09 -3.37
CA ARG A 64 20.18 6.54 -4.74
C ARG A 64 19.31 7.42 -5.62
N MET A 65 18.52 8.34 -5.05
CA MET A 65 17.78 9.32 -5.83
C MET A 65 18.70 10.46 -6.24
N PRO A 66 18.77 10.82 -7.54
CA PRO A 66 19.68 11.86 -8.04
C PRO A 66 19.33 13.26 -7.50
N GLU A 67 18.14 13.42 -6.92
CA GLU A 67 17.68 14.68 -6.33
C GLU A 67 18.17 14.86 -4.88
N THR A 68 18.62 13.79 -4.22
CA THR A 68 18.98 13.82 -2.79
C THR A 68 20.36 14.43 -2.58
N PRO A 69 20.54 15.36 -1.61
CA PRO A 69 21.85 15.90 -1.27
C PRO A 69 22.87 14.82 -0.88
N ASN A 70 24.09 14.93 -1.39
CA ASN A 70 25.15 13.96 -1.11
C ASN A 70 25.55 13.90 0.37
N ASP A 71 25.34 14.98 1.14
CA ASP A 71 25.62 15.05 2.57
C ASP A 71 24.43 14.58 3.44
N PHE A 72 23.32 14.14 2.82
CA PHE A 72 22.09 13.79 3.52
C PHE A 72 22.32 12.83 4.69
N PHE A 73 23.07 11.76 4.47
CA PHE A 73 23.34 10.76 5.50
C PHE A 73 24.11 11.31 6.71
N ALA A 74 25.02 12.27 6.49
CA ALA A 74 25.85 12.85 7.55
C ALA A 74 25.14 14.00 8.28
N SER A 75 24.32 14.76 7.57
CA SER A 75 23.69 15.98 8.08
C SER A 75 22.30 15.74 8.68
N ALA A 76 21.58 14.70 8.23
CA ALA A 76 20.21 14.45 8.68
C ALA A 76 20.18 13.77 10.06
N THR A 77 19.38 14.31 10.98
CA THR A 77 19.27 13.80 12.36
C THR A 77 17.82 13.55 12.75
N ILE A 78 17.53 12.38 13.31
CA ILE A 78 16.22 12.07 13.89
C ILE A 78 15.96 12.99 15.08
N SER A 79 14.82 13.69 15.06
CA SER A 79 14.42 14.62 16.12
C SER A 79 13.33 14.05 17.03
N ARG A 80 12.41 13.27 16.47
CA ARG A 80 11.32 12.64 17.21
C ARG A 80 10.92 11.34 16.53
N CYS A 81 10.64 10.30 17.29
CA CYS A 81 10.04 9.07 16.77
C CYS A 81 8.97 8.59 17.74
N ARG A 82 7.85 8.13 17.20
CA ARG A 82 6.82 7.41 17.95
C ARG A 82 6.60 6.05 17.33
N LEU A 83 6.34 5.06 18.18
CA LEU A 83 6.04 3.70 17.79
C LEU A 83 4.54 3.46 17.97
N GLU A 84 3.85 3.14 16.89
CA GLU A 84 2.42 2.81 16.90
C GLU A 84 2.23 1.37 16.41
N PHE A 85 1.40 0.60 17.12
CA PHE A 85 0.97 -0.72 16.67
C PHE A 85 -0.34 -0.56 15.92
N HIS A 86 -0.28 -0.56 14.59
CA HIS A 86 -1.44 -0.40 13.71
C HIS A 86 -2.15 -1.74 13.50
N PRO A 87 -3.49 -1.80 13.69
CA PRO A 87 -4.24 -3.02 13.47
C PRO A 87 -4.49 -3.24 11.98
N TYR A 88 -4.36 -4.49 11.55
CA TYR A 88 -4.74 -4.98 10.23
C TYR A 88 -5.51 -6.29 10.38
N TRP A 89 -6.55 -6.44 9.58
CA TRP A 89 -7.21 -7.71 9.36
C TRP A 89 -6.48 -8.46 8.27
N LEU A 90 -5.83 -9.56 8.61
CA LEU A 90 -5.17 -10.46 7.67
C LEU A 90 -6.11 -11.61 7.34
N TYR A 91 -6.33 -11.84 6.05
CA TYR A 91 -7.17 -12.90 5.54
C TYR A 91 -6.40 -13.87 4.67
N GLU A 92 -6.71 -15.14 4.82
CA GLU A 92 -6.39 -16.19 3.86
C GLU A 92 -7.70 -16.72 3.28
N ILE A 93 -7.96 -16.35 2.02
CA ILE A 93 -9.20 -16.67 1.32
C ILE A 93 -8.87 -17.69 0.23
N SER A 94 -9.34 -18.92 0.39
CA SER A 94 -9.24 -19.97 -0.62
C SER A 94 -10.62 -20.28 -1.16
N GLY A 95 -10.74 -20.37 -2.48
CA GLY A 95 -12.04 -20.54 -3.11
C GLY A 95 -11.95 -20.77 -4.60
N VAL A 96 -13.11 -20.93 -5.22
CA VAL A 96 -13.27 -20.94 -6.67
C VAL A 96 -13.60 -19.52 -7.12
N PHE A 97 -12.83 -19.02 -8.08
CA PHE A 97 -13.01 -17.71 -8.68
C PHE A 97 -13.44 -17.89 -10.14
N ALA A 98 -14.64 -17.41 -10.48
CA ALA A 98 -15.05 -17.27 -11.86
C ALA A 98 -14.37 -16.03 -12.45
N TYR A 99 -13.82 -16.14 -13.66
CA TYR A 99 -13.10 -15.04 -14.29
C TYR A 99 -13.49 -14.87 -15.76
N THR A 100 -13.26 -13.65 -16.25
CA THR A 100 -13.41 -13.27 -17.66
C THR A 100 -12.18 -12.49 -18.11
N VAL A 101 -11.65 -12.81 -19.29
CA VAL A 101 -10.51 -12.12 -19.90
C VAL A 101 -10.94 -11.43 -21.19
N GLN A 102 -10.65 -10.13 -21.31
CA GLN A 102 -10.99 -9.37 -22.52
C GLN A 102 -10.19 -9.86 -23.72
N GLY A 103 -10.87 -10.07 -24.85
CA GLY A 103 -10.24 -10.37 -26.14
C GLY A 103 -9.64 -11.77 -26.25
N GLY A 104 -10.17 -12.75 -25.51
CA GLY A 104 -9.77 -14.15 -25.59
C GLY A 104 -10.03 -14.80 -26.97
N SER A 105 -9.21 -15.77 -27.32
CA SER A 105 -9.53 -16.76 -28.34
C SER A 105 -9.96 -18.01 -27.56
N SER A 106 -11.26 -18.20 -27.41
CA SER A 106 -11.85 -19.30 -26.66
C SER A 106 -11.33 -20.67 -27.13
N TYR A 107 -10.31 -21.20 -26.46
CA TYR A 107 -10.13 -22.63 -26.31
C TYR A 107 -10.71 -23.01 -24.96
N VAL A 108 -12.04 -22.97 -24.87
CA VAL A 108 -12.74 -23.68 -23.80
C VAL A 108 -12.39 -25.16 -23.99
N ARG A 109 -11.63 -25.75 -23.06
CA ARG A 109 -11.55 -27.21 -22.94
C ARG A 109 -12.92 -27.70 -22.50
N LEU A 110 -13.84 -27.83 -23.45
CA LEU A 110 -15.03 -28.62 -23.26
C LEU A 110 -14.56 -30.04 -22.96
N ARG A 111 -15.03 -30.63 -21.85
CA ARG A 111 -14.98 -32.09 -21.67
C ARG A 111 -15.53 -32.74 -22.95
N PRO A 112 -14.88 -33.77 -23.51
CA PRO A 112 -15.29 -34.32 -24.79
C PRO A 112 -16.61 -35.07 -24.61
N LEU A 113 -17.71 -34.41 -24.95
CA LEU A 113 -18.96 -35.06 -25.31
C LEU A 113 -19.08 -34.98 -26.83
N ALA A 114 -18.92 -36.17 -27.42
CA ALA A 114 -19.34 -36.62 -28.76
C ALA A 114 -19.54 -35.55 -29.86
N ILE A 115 -18.66 -35.61 -30.86
CA ILE A 115 -18.92 -35.51 -32.31
C ILE A 115 -20.05 -34.54 -32.71
N LEU A 116 -19.68 -33.32 -33.09
CA LEU A 116 -20.50 -32.51 -34.01
C LEU A 116 -19.63 -31.95 -35.14
N PRO A 117 -20.16 -31.87 -36.37
CA PRO A 117 -19.42 -31.48 -37.55
C PRO A 117 -19.10 -29.98 -37.57
N GLU A 118 -17.95 -29.73 -38.18
CA GLU A 118 -17.29 -28.46 -38.47
C GLU A 118 -18.25 -27.42 -39.06
N SER A 119 -18.84 -26.59 -38.19
CA SER A 119 -19.61 -25.42 -38.60
C SER A 119 -18.90 -24.15 -38.14
N ILE A 120 -18.79 -23.24 -39.08
CA ILE A 120 -18.09 -21.95 -39.03
C ILE A 120 -18.67 -21.13 -37.87
N VAL A 121 -17.93 -21.04 -36.77
CA VAL A 121 -18.24 -20.12 -35.67
C VAL A 121 -17.79 -18.72 -36.10
N PRO A 122 -18.67 -17.69 -36.05
CA PRO A 122 -18.25 -16.33 -36.32
C PRO A 122 -17.11 -15.95 -35.36
N ARG A 123 -16.02 -15.38 -35.87
CA ARG A 123 -14.99 -14.69 -35.07
C ARG A 123 -15.60 -13.43 -34.43
N GLY A 124 -16.52 -13.62 -33.49
CA GLY A 124 -16.80 -12.65 -32.45
C GLY A 124 -15.72 -12.80 -31.38
N PHE A 125 -15.27 -11.69 -30.81
CA PHE A 125 -14.34 -11.66 -29.68
C PHE A 125 -14.94 -12.47 -28.52
N ALA A 126 -14.56 -13.75 -28.40
CA ALA A 126 -15.04 -14.59 -27.33
C ALA A 126 -14.31 -14.19 -26.04
N GLU A 127 -15.03 -13.70 -25.04
CA GLU A 127 -14.45 -13.55 -23.71
C GLU A 127 -14.00 -14.93 -23.23
N GLU A 128 -12.69 -15.06 -22.96
CA GLU A 128 -12.19 -16.28 -22.33
C GLU A 128 -12.68 -16.26 -20.88
N ALA A 129 -13.67 -17.10 -20.59
CA ALA A 129 -14.23 -17.25 -19.26
C ALA A 129 -13.89 -18.63 -18.69
N GLY A 130 -13.70 -18.69 -17.38
CA GLY A 130 -13.37 -19.94 -16.71
C GLY A 130 -13.48 -19.83 -15.20
N GLU A 131 -13.14 -20.92 -14.52
CA GLU A 131 -13.06 -20.98 -13.07
C GLU A 131 -11.64 -21.39 -12.66
N GLU A 132 -11.13 -20.76 -11.62
CA GLU A 132 -9.84 -21.10 -11.02
C GLU A 132 -10.00 -21.27 -9.52
N THR A 133 -9.51 -22.41 -9.00
CA THR A 133 -9.29 -22.52 -7.55
C THR A 133 -8.01 -21.78 -7.21
N ALA A 134 -8.13 -20.75 -6.37
CA ALA A 134 -6.99 -19.94 -5.96
C ALA A 134 -7.08 -19.61 -4.47
N THR A 135 -5.91 -19.38 -3.89
CA THR A 135 -5.75 -18.78 -2.55
C THR A 135 -5.24 -17.36 -2.71
N ALA A 136 -5.87 -16.42 -2.00
CA ALA A 136 -5.47 -15.03 -1.92
C ALA A 136 -5.21 -14.67 -0.46
N ILE A 137 -4.02 -14.12 -0.20
CA ILE A 137 -3.67 -13.53 1.10
C ILE A 137 -3.85 -12.04 0.98
N VAL A 138 -4.73 -11.46 1.79
CA VAL A 138 -5.05 -10.04 1.72
C VAL A 138 -5.05 -9.41 3.11
N SER A 139 -4.53 -8.19 3.19
CA SER A 139 -4.59 -7.35 4.38
C SER A 139 -5.60 -6.24 4.18
N VAL A 140 -6.36 -5.92 5.22
CA VAL A 140 -7.27 -4.76 5.30
C VAL A 140 -6.89 -3.96 6.54
N PRO A 141 -6.56 -2.66 6.43
CA PRO A 141 -6.32 -1.84 7.62
C PRO A 141 -7.51 -1.87 8.58
N GLY A 142 -7.25 -1.94 9.88
CA GLY A 142 -8.28 -1.89 10.91
C GLY A 142 -8.73 -0.46 11.26
N LEU A 143 -8.03 0.55 10.73
CA LEU A 143 -8.32 1.97 10.93
C LEU A 143 -8.80 2.62 9.64
N ARG A 144 -9.93 3.34 9.68
CA ARG A 144 -10.46 4.07 8.52
C ARG A 144 -9.47 5.08 7.96
N ARG A 145 -8.77 5.81 8.84
CA ARG A 145 -7.74 6.79 8.45
C ARG A 145 -6.55 6.17 7.69
N ASP A 146 -6.33 4.87 7.85
CA ASP A 146 -5.23 4.19 7.18
C ASP A 146 -5.61 3.75 5.76
N LEU A 147 -6.91 3.66 5.42
CA LEU A 147 -7.37 3.20 4.10
C LEU A 147 -6.85 4.06 2.94
N GLU A 148 -6.82 5.38 3.12
CA GLU A 148 -6.38 6.34 2.09
C GLU A 148 -4.90 6.72 2.24
N SER A 149 -4.26 6.30 3.32
CA SER A 149 -2.87 6.64 3.60
C SER A 149 -1.89 5.63 2.96
N ALA A 150 -0.60 5.88 3.11
CA ALA A 150 0.43 4.92 2.66
C ALA A 150 0.35 3.57 3.40
N LEU A 151 -0.20 3.57 4.62
CA LEU A 151 -0.44 2.35 5.41
C LEU A 151 -1.51 1.46 4.78
N GLY A 152 -2.48 2.05 4.05
CA GLY A 152 -3.58 1.31 3.42
C GLY A 152 -3.17 0.32 2.33
N ARG A 153 -1.96 0.49 1.80
CA ARG A 153 -1.34 -0.30 0.74
C ARG A 153 -0.44 -1.41 1.26
N LEU A 154 -0.21 -1.47 2.57
CA LEU A 154 0.68 -2.44 3.18
C LEU A 154 0.13 -3.86 3.00
N THR A 155 0.84 -4.68 2.23
CA THR A 155 0.57 -6.13 2.08
C THR A 155 1.30 -6.91 3.15
N LEU A 156 0.56 -7.61 4.00
CA LEU A 156 1.14 -8.41 5.09
C LEU A 156 1.34 -9.87 4.68
N SER A 157 2.48 -10.43 5.08
CA SER A 157 2.71 -11.88 4.99
C SER A 157 2.13 -12.58 6.24
N PRO A 158 1.60 -13.81 6.12
CA PRO A 158 1.24 -14.63 7.28
C PRO A 158 2.46 -15.06 8.11
N ALA A 159 3.63 -15.13 7.49
CA ALA A 159 4.85 -15.57 8.15
C ALA A 159 5.38 -14.54 9.16
N GLY A 160 6.08 -15.04 10.18
CA GLY A 160 6.77 -14.20 11.17
C GLY A 160 5.87 -13.51 12.20
N LYS A 161 4.57 -13.82 12.22
CA LYS A 161 3.62 -13.30 13.21
C LYS A 161 3.68 -14.11 14.49
N VAL A 162 3.54 -13.43 15.63
CA VAL A 162 3.47 -14.06 16.96
C VAL A 162 2.17 -13.67 17.64
N TYR A 163 1.73 -14.46 18.62
CA TYR A 163 0.58 -14.08 19.44
C TYR A 163 0.78 -12.72 20.08
N PHE A 164 -0.30 -11.94 20.11
CA PHE A 164 -0.31 -10.60 20.64
C PHE A 164 0.09 -10.56 22.12
N SER A 165 0.89 -9.57 22.51
CA SER A 165 1.27 -9.33 23.90
C SER A 165 1.21 -7.84 24.23
N TYR A 166 0.23 -7.46 25.04
CA TYR A 166 0.11 -6.07 25.52
C TYR A 166 1.34 -5.63 26.30
N ARG A 167 1.90 -6.53 27.12
CA ARG A 167 3.14 -6.30 27.87
C ARG A 167 4.31 -5.97 26.93
N TYR A 168 4.43 -6.65 25.79
CA TYR A 168 5.49 -6.37 24.82
C TYR A 168 5.36 -4.97 24.23
N VAL A 169 4.14 -4.55 23.87
CA VAL A 169 3.86 -3.19 23.39
C VAL A 169 4.30 -2.14 24.42
N GLN A 170 3.93 -2.33 25.68
CA GLN A 170 4.32 -1.43 26.78
C GLN A 170 5.84 -1.41 27.02
N GLN A 171 6.49 -2.58 27.02
CA GLN A 171 7.95 -2.69 27.21
C GLN A 171 8.74 -1.95 26.12
N ARG A 172 8.18 -1.87 24.91
CA ARG A 172 8.76 -1.14 23.78
C ARG A 172 8.35 0.33 23.71
N GLY A 173 7.58 0.82 24.69
CA GLY A 173 7.06 2.19 24.69
C GLY A 173 6.11 2.49 23.53
N GLY A 174 5.49 1.46 22.95
CA GLY A 174 4.59 1.57 21.82
C GLY A 174 3.19 1.97 22.23
N VAL A 175 2.48 2.64 21.33
CA VAL A 175 1.06 2.95 21.47
C VAL A 175 0.25 1.90 20.73
N LEU A 176 -0.63 1.20 21.43
CA LEU A 176 -1.57 0.26 20.81
C LEU A 176 -2.75 1.02 20.20
N LEU A 177 -3.05 0.72 18.94
CA LEU A 177 -4.25 1.23 18.27
C LEU A 177 -5.26 0.09 18.09
N ASN A 178 -6.52 0.36 18.44
CA ASN A 178 -7.62 -0.57 18.31
C ASN A 178 -8.39 -0.35 16.98
N PRO A 179 -8.92 -1.40 16.34
CA PRO A 179 -9.67 -1.25 15.08
C PRO A 179 -10.95 -0.42 15.23
N ASP A 180 -11.17 0.54 14.34
CA ASP A 180 -12.45 1.24 14.18
C ASP A 180 -13.32 0.62 13.04
N ILE A 181 -12.72 -0.19 12.17
CA ILE A 181 -13.42 -0.95 11.14
C ILE A 181 -13.90 -2.29 11.72
N PRO A 182 -15.22 -2.53 11.76
CA PRO A 182 -15.78 -3.75 12.33
C PRO A 182 -15.45 -4.97 11.46
N PRO A 183 -15.43 -6.18 12.05
CA PRO A 183 -15.04 -7.40 11.35
C PRO A 183 -15.86 -7.65 10.08
N GLU A 184 -17.16 -7.42 10.09
CA GLU A 184 -18.05 -7.67 8.94
C GLU A 184 -17.76 -6.72 7.77
N GLU A 185 -17.32 -5.49 8.06
CA GLU A 185 -16.89 -4.54 7.02
C GLU A 185 -15.53 -4.94 6.46
N ALA A 186 -14.62 -5.39 7.31
CA ALA A 186 -13.32 -5.91 6.91
C ALA A 186 -13.46 -7.19 6.06
N ASP A 187 -14.39 -8.09 6.39
CA ASP A 187 -14.68 -9.31 5.64
C ASP A 187 -15.09 -8.96 4.19
N ARG A 188 -16.04 -8.03 4.02
CA ARG A 188 -16.46 -7.56 2.69
C ARG A 188 -15.33 -6.89 1.91
N ALA A 189 -14.46 -6.15 2.59
CA ALA A 189 -13.30 -5.51 1.96
C ALA A 189 -12.25 -6.56 1.53
N ALA A 190 -12.06 -7.60 2.33
CA ALA A 190 -11.13 -8.69 2.04
C ALA A 190 -11.56 -9.49 0.81
N GLU A 191 -12.85 -9.79 0.67
CA GLU A 191 -13.39 -10.47 -0.52
C GLU A 191 -13.09 -9.69 -1.80
N ARG A 192 -13.38 -8.39 -1.82
CA ARG A 192 -13.07 -7.53 -2.97
C ARG A 192 -11.57 -7.50 -3.28
N ARG A 193 -10.71 -7.37 -2.25
CA ARG A 193 -9.25 -7.39 -2.44
C ARG A 193 -8.76 -8.74 -2.95
N ALA A 194 -9.37 -9.86 -2.53
CA ALA A 194 -9.01 -11.20 -3.01
C ALA A 194 -9.39 -11.38 -4.48
N GLU A 195 -10.58 -10.92 -4.88
CA GLU A 195 -11.00 -10.88 -6.28
C GLU A 195 -10.04 -10.06 -7.14
N GLU A 196 -9.66 -8.86 -6.69
CA GLU A 196 -8.68 -8.01 -7.37
C GLU A 196 -7.30 -8.67 -7.49
N GLU A 197 -6.83 -9.36 -6.44
CA GLU A 197 -5.54 -10.05 -6.44
C GLU A 197 -5.53 -11.25 -7.41
N VAL A 198 -6.62 -12.03 -7.44
CA VAL A 198 -6.78 -13.12 -8.41
C VAL A 198 -6.87 -12.55 -9.83
N ALA A 199 -7.68 -11.52 -10.06
CA ALA A 199 -7.80 -10.85 -11.35
C ALA A 199 -6.45 -10.32 -11.86
N ARG A 200 -5.62 -9.75 -10.97
CA ARG A 200 -4.26 -9.28 -11.28
C ARG A 200 -3.33 -10.42 -11.68
N ARG A 201 -3.36 -11.54 -10.95
CA ARG A 201 -2.57 -12.75 -11.28
C ARG A 201 -2.98 -13.32 -12.64
N LEU A 202 -4.28 -13.41 -12.89
CA LEU A 202 -4.83 -13.83 -14.17
C LEU A 202 -4.43 -12.89 -15.30
N SER A 203 -4.50 -11.59 -15.07
CA SER A 203 -4.13 -10.59 -16.08
C SER A 203 -2.67 -10.73 -16.51
N ARG A 204 -1.77 -10.98 -15.54
CA ARG A 204 -0.35 -11.27 -15.83
C ARG A 204 -0.15 -12.58 -16.58
N ARG A 205 -0.91 -13.62 -16.23
CA ARG A 205 -0.83 -14.94 -16.88
C ARG A 205 -1.27 -14.88 -18.34
N PHE A 206 -2.36 -14.16 -18.62
CA PHE A 206 -2.95 -14.10 -19.96
C PHE A 206 -2.47 -12.90 -20.80
N GLY A 207 -1.72 -11.97 -20.20
CA GLY A 207 -1.24 -10.75 -20.88
C GLY A 207 -2.35 -9.78 -21.27
N LYS A 208 -3.54 -9.89 -20.66
CA LYS A 208 -4.74 -9.10 -20.96
C LYS A 208 -5.46 -8.75 -19.68
N GLN A 209 -6.38 -7.78 -19.73
CA GLN A 209 -7.17 -7.43 -18.55
C GLN A 209 -8.16 -8.55 -18.22
N ALA A 210 -8.09 -9.04 -16.98
CA ALA A 210 -9.01 -10.02 -16.43
C ALA A 210 -9.84 -9.40 -15.28
N ALA A 211 -11.05 -9.89 -15.13
CA ALA A 211 -11.89 -9.69 -13.94
C ALA A 211 -12.12 -11.06 -13.28
N ALA A 212 -12.20 -11.08 -11.95
CA ALA A 212 -12.46 -12.30 -11.18
C ALA A 212 -13.52 -12.03 -10.12
N LYS A 213 -14.32 -13.04 -9.80
CA LYS A 213 -15.35 -13.02 -8.77
C LYS A 213 -15.32 -14.31 -7.97
N LEU A 214 -15.37 -14.20 -6.66
CA LEU A 214 -15.40 -15.36 -5.76
C LEU A 214 -16.79 -15.99 -5.81
N VAL A 215 -16.87 -17.23 -6.30
CA VAL A 215 -18.13 -17.97 -6.44
C VAL A 215 -18.33 -19.02 -5.35
N GLU A 216 -17.25 -19.60 -4.84
CA GLU A 216 -17.30 -20.60 -3.78
C GLU A 216 -16.18 -20.34 -2.77
N LYS A 217 -16.53 -20.28 -1.48
CA LYS A 217 -15.57 -20.09 -0.37
C LYS A 217 -15.24 -21.45 0.23
N LYS A 218 -13.97 -21.87 0.13
CA LYS A 218 -13.46 -23.10 0.77
C LYS A 218 -12.88 -22.79 2.15
N THR A 219 -12.04 -21.76 2.23
CA THR A 219 -11.40 -21.31 3.47
C THR A 219 -11.53 -19.80 3.57
N PHE A 220 -11.89 -19.32 4.77
CA PHE A 220 -11.97 -17.89 5.08
C PHE A 220 -11.43 -17.68 6.50
N GLU A 221 -10.11 -17.60 6.61
CA GLU A 221 -9.44 -17.39 7.89
C GLU A 221 -9.18 -15.91 8.11
N ARG A 222 -9.69 -15.35 9.22
CA ARG A 222 -9.46 -13.98 9.65
C ARG A 222 -8.56 -13.96 10.87
N ARG A 223 -7.54 -13.10 10.84
CA ARG A 223 -6.65 -12.83 11.97
C ARG A 223 -6.52 -11.32 12.17
N LEU A 224 -6.57 -10.86 13.42
CA LEU A 224 -6.23 -9.49 13.76
C LEU A 224 -4.71 -9.42 14.00
N VAL A 225 -4.01 -8.55 13.28
CA VAL A 225 -2.56 -8.42 13.34
C VAL A 225 -2.18 -6.98 13.65
N HIS A 226 -1.40 -6.77 14.71
CA HIS A 226 -0.79 -5.47 14.99
C HIS A 226 0.61 -5.34 14.39
N VAL A 227 0.79 -4.36 13.53
CA VAL A 227 2.05 -4.05 12.84
C VAL A 227 2.74 -2.87 13.54
N PRO A 228 3.97 -3.03 14.06
CA PRO A 228 4.70 -1.93 14.68
C PRO A 228 5.25 -0.99 13.60
N VAL A 229 4.84 0.27 13.67
CA VAL A 229 5.19 1.32 12.71
C VAL A 229 5.89 2.46 13.46
N TYR A 230 7.07 2.84 12.99
CA TYR A 230 7.70 4.08 13.38
C TYR A 230 7.17 5.23 12.55
N ILE A 231 6.82 6.31 13.23
CA ILE A 231 6.51 7.61 12.62
C ILE A 231 7.53 8.58 13.19
N CYS A 232 8.46 8.99 12.36
CA CYS A 232 9.65 9.72 12.76
C CYS A 232 9.75 11.05 12.03
N GLU A 233 10.10 12.08 12.78
CA GLU A 233 10.51 13.39 12.28
C GLU A 233 12.04 13.46 12.31
N TYR A 234 12.63 13.95 11.24
CA TYR A 234 14.06 14.23 11.17
C TYR A 234 14.30 15.63 10.62
N VAL A 235 15.46 16.20 10.95
CA VAL A 235 15.87 17.53 10.54
C VAL A 235 16.99 17.39 9.52
N TYR A 236 16.88 18.16 8.42
CA TYR A 236 17.96 18.37 7.47
C TYR A 236 18.02 19.86 7.11
N GLY A 237 19.13 20.51 7.45
CA GLY A 237 19.24 21.97 7.40
C GLY A 237 18.18 22.64 8.29
N PRO A 238 17.44 23.66 7.81
CA PRO A 238 16.41 24.35 8.60
C PRO A 238 15.04 23.66 8.56
N ARG A 239 14.89 22.52 7.87
CA ARG A 239 13.60 21.89 7.61
C ARG A 239 13.42 20.59 8.38
N ARG A 240 12.17 20.34 8.76
CA ARG A 240 11.71 19.07 9.31
C ARG A 240 11.05 18.25 8.21
N HIS A 241 11.26 16.95 8.30
CA HIS A 241 10.77 15.97 7.35
C HIS A 241 10.24 14.75 8.09
N VAL A 242 9.30 14.05 7.49
CA VAL A 242 8.70 12.84 8.08
C VAL A 242 9.09 11.61 7.29
N PHE A 243 9.40 10.51 8.00
CA PHE A 243 9.37 9.18 7.43
C PHE A 243 8.55 8.23 8.31
N VAL A 244 7.90 7.27 7.66
CA VAL A 244 7.07 6.23 8.24
C VAL A 244 7.61 4.90 7.77
N ALA A 245 7.88 4.00 8.70
CA ALA A 245 8.50 2.73 8.38
C ALA A 245 8.01 1.60 9.30
N GLU A 246 7.99 0.39 8.76
CA GLU A 246 7.66 -0.81 9.52
C GLU A 246 8.87 -1.25 10.35
N ALA A 247 8.67 -1.43 11.66
CA ALA A 247 9.73 -1.78 12.59
C ALA A 247 10.13 -3.27 12.54
N GLY A 248 9.29 -4.12 11.94
CA GLY A 248 9.56 -5.55 11.77
C GLY A 248 10.42 -5.88 10.56
N THR A 249 10.25 -5.17 9.45
CA THR A 249 10.94 -5.46 8.18
C THR A 249 11.84 -4.33 7.67
N SER A 250 11.92 -3.19 8.37
CA SER A 250 12.58 -1.96 7.91
C SER A 250 12.01 -1.34 6.63
N ARG A 251 10.82 -1.79 6.20
CA ARG A 251 10.15 -1.29 5.00
C ARG A 251 9.76 0.17 5.17
N ILE A 252 10.12 1.02 4.21
CA ILE A 252 9.75 2.44 4.21
C ILE A 252 8.37 2.57 3.58
N ILE A 253 7.39 2.94 4.39
CA ILE A 253 5.99 3.08 3.98
C ILE A 253 5.79 4.44 3.33
N TYR A 254 6.37 5.47 3.93
CA TYR A 254 6.33 6.85 3.44
C TYR A 254 7.60 7.58 3.83
N ALA A 255 8.12 8.45 2.96
CA ALA A 255 9.19 9.35 3.35
C ALA A 255 9.14 10.64 2.54
N GLU A 256 9.40 11.75 3.21
CA GLU A 256 9.83 12.99 2.59
C GLU A 256 11.35 12.97 2.49
N VAL A 257 11.90 13.29 1.32
CA VAL A 257 13.35 13.38 1.10
C VAL A 257 13.68 14.79 0.60
N PRO A 258 14.62 15.51 1.23
CA PRO A 258 15.01 16.84 0.79
C PRO A 258 15.65 16.77 -0.60
N LYS A 259 15.42 17.81 -1.41
CA LYS A 259 16.08 17.95 -2.70
C LYS A 259 17.26 18.90 -2.64
N GLU A 260 18.32 18.56 -3.34
CA GLU A 260 19.49 19.41 -3.49
C GLU A 260 19.16 20.70 -4.24
N THR A 261 19.64 21.84 -3.72
CA THR A 261 19.43 23.14 -4.36
C THR A 261 20.00 23.19 -5.77
N ARG A 262 21.17 22.57 -6.01
CA ARG A 262 21.79 22.49 -7.34
C ARG A 262 20.90 21.77 -8.34
N PHE A 263 20.35 20.62 -7.95
CA PHE A 263 19.40 19.88 -8.77
C PHE A 263 18.20 20.75 -9.15
N ARG A 264 17.63 21.49 -8.18
CA ARG A 264 16.48 22.37 -8.43
C ARG A 264 16.81 23.49 -9.42
N VAL A 265 18.00 24.10 -9.31
CA VAL A 265 18.45 25.15 -10.24
C VAL A 265 18.62 24.58 -11.65
N VAL A 266 19.29 23.45 -11.79
CA VAL A 266 19.48 22.78 -13.09
C VAL A 266 18.15 22.42 -13.73
N ALA A 267 17.22 21.85 -12.97
CA ALA A 267 15.87 21.53 -13.45
C ALA A 267 15.10 22.80 -13.89
N GLY A 268 15.24 23.91 -13.15
CA GLY A 268 14.62 25.18 -13.50
C GLY A 268 15.15 25.75 -14.81
N ILE A 269 16.48 25.75 -14.99
CA ILE A 269 17.14 26.20 -16.23
C ILE A 269 16.74 25.32 -17.40
N ALA A 270 16.82 23.99 -17.26
CA ALA A 270 16.43 23.04 -18.29
C ALA A 270 14.96 23.22 -18.71
N GLY A 271 14.09 23.49 -17.73
CA GLY A 271 12.69 23.78 -17.97
C GLY A 271 12.45 25.06 -18.77
N ALA A 272 13.10 26.16 -18.37
CA ALA A 272 13.02 27.45 -19.07
C ALA A 272 13.56 27.35 -20.51
N VAL A 273 14.69 26.66 -20.70
CA VAL A 273 15.28 26.42 -22.04
C VAL A 273 14.32 25.62 -22.91
N SER A 274 13.70 24.56 -22.38
CA SER A 274 12.74 23.74 -23.14
C SER A 274 11.54 24.56 -23.61
N VAL A 275 10.99 25.43 -22.77
CA VAL A 275 9.90 26.35 -23.14
C VAL A 275 10.36 27.35 -24.20
N ALA A 276 11.55 27.92 -24.07
CA ALA A 276 12.09 28.86 -25.05
C ALA A 276 12.28 28.21 -26.43
N ILE A 277 12.79 26.98 -26.49
CA ILE A 277 12.92 26.22 -27.75
C ILE A 277 11.54 25.92 -28.34
N ALA A 278 10.55 25.55 -27.51
CA ALA A 278 9.19 25.30 -27.99
C ALA A 278 8.58 26.53 -28.68
N LEU A 279 8.75 27.72 -28.08
CA LEU A 279 8.30 28.98 -28.66
C LEU A 279 9.05 29.33 -29.95
N ALA A 280 10.35 29.06 -30.02
CA ALA A 280 11.14 29.26 -31.23
C ALA A 280 10.72 28.31 -32.37
N VAL A 281 10.39 27.05 -32.06
CA VAL A 281 9.89 26.08 -33.06
C VAL A 281 8.53 26.53 -33.61
N LEU A 282 7.63 27.01 -32.76
CA LEU A 282 6.32 27.53 -33.17
C LEU A 282 6.44 28.78 -34.05
N SER A 283 7.44 29.63 -33.82
CA SER A 283 7.61 30.87 -34.58
C SER A 283 8.34 30.69 -35.92
N THR A 284 9.22 29.69 -36.04
CA THR A 284 10.12 29.55 -37.19
C THR A 284 9.62 28.58 -38.28
N ILE A 285 8.66 27.70 -37.98
CA ILE A 285 8.19 26.68 -38.93
C ILE A 285 6.69 26.86 -39.29
N PRO A 286 6.30 27.97 -39.96
CA PRO A 286 4.91 28.22 -40.32
C PRO A 286 4.39 27.25 -41.42
N ARG A 287 5.29 26.61 -42.17
CA ARG A 287 4.93 25.75 -43.32
C ARG A 287 4.67 24.29 -42.98
N ALA A 288 4.96 23.86 -41.74
CA ALA A 288 4.69 22.51 -41.27
C ALA A 288 4.02 22.58 -39.88
N PRO A 289 2.79 23.11 -39.79
CA PRO A 289 2.15 23.44 -38.53
C PRO A 289 1.96 22.21 -37.63
N PHE A 290 1.69 21.04 -38.23
CA PHE A 290 1.54 19.80 -37.47
C PHE A 290 2.85 19.36 -36.79
N PHE A 291 3.98 19.46 -37.49
CA PHE A 291 5.29 19.11 -36.92
C PHE A 291 5.73 20.10 -35.84
N ALA A 292 5.56 21.41 -36.10
CA ALA A 292 5.88 22.45 -35.13
C ALA A 292 5.06 22.27 -33.83
N LEU A 293 3.77 21.95 -33.97
CA LEU A 293 2.86 21.77 -32.84
C LEU A 293 3.19 20.52 -32.01
N THR A 294 3.51 19.39 -32.65
CA THR A 294 3.90 18.16 -31.91
C THR A 294 5.23 18.32 -31.20
N ALA A 295 6.25 18.88 -31.87
CA ALA A 295 7.56 19.13 -31.27
C ALA A 295 7.48 20.14 -30.12
N ALA A 296 6.77 21.25 -30.30
CA ALA A 296 6.58 22.26 -29.26
C ALA A 296 5.79 21.69 -28.06
N SER A 297 4.78 20.87 -28.29
CA SER A 297 4.02 20.23 -27.21
C SER A 297 4.90 19.32 -26.34
N GLY A 298 5.77 18.52 -26.95
CA GLY A 298 6.72 17.68 -26.22
C GLY A 298 7.71 18.49 -25.37
N LEU A 299 8.23 19.57 -25.93
CA LEU A 299 9.13 20.49 -25.23
C LEU A 299 8.44 21.26 -24.10
N LEU A 300 7.19 21.70 -24.30
CA LEU A 300 6.40 22.35 -23.25
C LEU A 300 6.09 21.38 -22.11
N LEU A 301 5.74 20.13 -22.40
CA LEU A 301 5.50 19.11 -21.38
C LEU A 301 6.78 18.79 -20.58
N SER A 302 7.91 18.61 -21.27
CA SER A 302 9.21 18.41 -20.62
C SER A 302 9.64 19.63 -19.79
N GLY A 303 9.39 20.84 -20.31
CA GLY A 303 9.68 22.10 -19.65
C GLY A 303 8.85 22.28 -18.38
N ALA A 304 7.54 22.06 -18.48
CA ALA A 304 6.61 22.12 -17.36
C ALA A 304 6.97 21.10 -16.27
N TYR A 305 7.31 19.86 -16.66
CA TYR A 305 7.77 18.83 -15.73
C TYR A 305 9.06 19.23 -14.99
N SER A 306 10.04 19.76 -15.71
CA SER A 306 11.31 20.22 -15.13
C SER A 306 11.12 21.41 -14.18
N ILE A 307 10.27 22.38 -14.53
CA ILE A 307 9.91 23.50 -13.65
C ILE A 307 9.18 23.00 -12.41
N ALA A 308 8.22 22.08 -12.54
CA ALA A 308 7.53 21.49 -11.40
C ALA A 308 8.51 20.79 -10.45
N LYS A 309 9.50 20.06 -10.99
CA LYS A 309 10.58 19.44 -10.20
C LYS A 309 11.45 20.45 -9.48
N ALA A 310 11.74 21.60 -10.09
CA ALA A 310 12.53 22.69 -9.50
C ALA A 310 11.79 23.40 -8.35
N LEU A 311 10.48 23.59 -8.46
CA LEU A 311 9.67 24.27 -7.44
C LEU A 311 9.56 23.44 -6.16
N GLY A 312 9.39 22.12 -6.28
CA GLY A 312 9.31 21.22 -5.12
C GLY A 312 10.64 21.12 -4.39
N SER A 313 10.64 21.34 -3.07
CA SER A 313 11.84 21.22 -2.23
C SER A 313 12.01 19.86 -1.54
N THR A 314 10.98 19.02 -1.62
CA THR A 314 10.94 17.65 -1.12
C THR A 314 10.47 16.71 -2.23
N ALA A 315 11.04 15.52 -2.26
CA ALA A 315 10.49 14.38 -2.96
C ALA A 315 9.65 13.57 -1.96
N THR A 316 8.45 13.17 -2.34
CA THR A 316 7.62 12.27 -1.52
C THR A 316 7.69 10.87 -2.10
N VAL A 317 8.01 9.92 -1.24
CA VAL A 317 8.18 8.53 -1.57
C VAL A 317 7.03 7.79 -0.92
N ARG A 318 6.28 7.03 -1.72
CA ARG A 318 5.19 6.18 -1.25
C ARG A 318 5.59 4.76 -1.55
N GLU A 319 5.89 4.01 -0.48
CA GLU A 319 6.19 2.59 -0.48
C GLU A 319 7.52 2.20 -1.15
N PHE A 320 8.46 1.71 -0.33
CA PHE A 320 9.74 1.18 -0.79
C PHE A 320 10.17 -0.05 0.03
N TYR A 321 10.70 -1.04 -0.67
CA TYR A 321 11.34 -2.22 -0.09
C TYR A 321 12.86 -2.07 -0.18
N ALA A 322 13.52 -1.92 0.96
CA ALA A 322 14.95 -2.13 1.05
C ALA A 322 15.21 -3.64 0.96
N GLN A 323 15.29 -4.17 -0.26
CA GLN A 323 15.95 -5.46 -0.53
C GLN A 323 17.44 -5.20 -0.81
#